data_AF-A0A959IVK4-F1
#
_entry.id   AF-A0A959IVK4-F1
#
_cell.length_a   1.000
_cell.length_b   1.000
_cell.length_c   1.000
_cell.angle_alpha   90.00
_cell.angle_beta   90.00
_cell.angle_gamma   90.00
#
_symmetry.space_group_name_H-M   'P 1'
#
loop_
_entity.id
_entity.type
_entity.pdbx_description
1 polymer ?
#
loop_
_entity_poly.entity_id
_entity_poly.type
_entity_poly.pdbx_seq_one_letter_code
_entity_poly.pdbx_strand_id
1 'polypeptide(L)'
;QYLELCHDFSQQVIGQQSDTPEKVQFMAASVDYFKTHEVFDVEEFAQQVLPNEETVDQFRHMQEDYGLSEISQFDISTAAVNSSRRKFRNQIKLDTNIRIHLDVNDPETARHHLVKGFDEEKGMYFYKVYFNEEL
;
A
#
# COMPACT_ATOMS: atom_id res chain seq x y z
N GLN A 1 3.72 -1.40 -10.40
CA GLN A 1 2.70 -0.68 -11.18
C GLN A 1 1.30 -0.97 -10.68
N TYR A 2 0.64 -2.10 -10.99
CA TYR A 2 -0.74 -2.33 -10.49
C TYR A 2 -0.89 -2.37 -8.96
N LEU A 3 0.03 -3.03 -8.26
CA LEU A 3 0.04 -2.99 -6.78
C LEU A 3 0.37 -1.59 -6.22
N GLU A 4 1.12 -0.77 -6.96
CA GLU A 4 1.42 0.63 -6.57
C GLU A 4 0.18 1.51 -6.79
N LEU A 5 -0.52 1.32 -7.90
CA LEU A 5 -1.84 1.89 -8.14
C LEU A 5 -2.82 1.53 -7.00
N CYS A 6 -2.91 0.26 -6.61
CA CYS A 6 -3.76 -0.15 -5.47
C CYS A 6 -3.33 0.54 -4.17
N HIS A 7 -2.02 0.59 -3.91
CA HIS A 7 -1.50 1.31 -2.75
C HIS A 7 -1.91 2.78 -2.75
N ASP A 8 -1.71 3.49 -3.86
CA ASP A 8 -1.99 4.91 -3.94
C ASP A 8 -3.50 5.20 -3.95
N PHE A 9 -4.30 4.35 -4.59
CA PHE A 9 -5.76 4.37 -4.51
C PHE A 9 -6.25 4.19 -3.06
N SER A 10 -5.63 3.28 -2.29
CA SER A 10 -5.97 3.11 -0.87
C SER A 10 -5.72 4.36 -0.04
N GLN A 11 -4.68 5.15 -0.38
CA GLN A 11 -4.32 6.36 0.35
C GLN A 11 -5.15 7.57 -0.09
N GLN A 12 -5.38 7.71 -1.39
CA GLN A 12 -5.96 8.90 -2.00
C GLN A 12 -7.47 8.84 -2.12
N VAL A 13 -8.04 7.65 -2.34
CA VAL A 13 -9.48 7.48 -2.59
C VAL A 13 -10.16 6.89 -1.37
N ILE A 14 -9.88 5.61 -1.07
CA ILE A 14 -10.43 4.92 0.11
C ILE A 14 -10.09 5.71 1.38
N GLY A 15 -8.90 6.28 1.41
CA GLY A 15 -8.39 7.00 2.54
C GLY A 15 -8.91 8.41 2.79
N GLN A 16 -9.49 9.04 1.79
CA GLN A 16 -10.21 10.29 1.95
C GLN A 16 -11.66 10.05 2.35
N GLN A 17 -12.22 8.90 1.96
CA GLN A 17 -13.60 8.52 2.27
C GLN A 17 -13.73 7.81 3.63
N SER A 18 -12.65 7.26 4.19
CA SER A 18 -12.72 6.36 5.35
C SER A 18 -11.46 6.31 6.23
N ASP A 19 -11.66 5.95 7.51
CA ASP A 19 -10.62 5.73 8.51
C ASP A 19 -9.64 4.61 8.10
N THR A 20 -8.52 4.52 8.84
CA THR A 20 -7.45 3.51 8.68
C THR A 20 -7.91 2.04 8.42
N PRO A 21 -8.99 1.49 9.02
CA PRO A 21 -9.34 0.09 8.83
C PRO A 21 -9.75 -0.29 7.40
N GLU A 22 -10.49 0.54 6.68
CA GLU A 22 -10.91 0.20 5.30
C GLU A 22 -9.74 0.26 4.32
N LYS A 23 -8.78 1.16 4.53
CA LYS A 23 -7.50 1.17 3.79
C LYS A 23 -6.78 -0.17 3.90
N VAL A 24 -6.70 -0.68 5.14
CA VAL A 24 -6.03 -1.95 5.45
C VAL A 24 -6.78 -3.11 4.82
N GLN A 25 -8.11 -3.08 4.87
CA GLN A 25 -8.96 -4.12 4.27
C GLN A 25 -8.83 -4.16 2.75
N PHE A 26 -8.91 -3.01 2.07
CA PHE A 26 -8.73 -2.93 0.62
C PHE A 26 -7.33 -3.42 0.20
N MET A 27 -6.28 -3.00 0.91
CA MET A 27 -4.92 -3.45 0.62
C MET A 27 -4.73 -4.94 0.88
N ALA A 28 -5.35 -5.48 1.93
CA ALA A 28 -5.32 -6.91 2.21
C ALA A 28 -6.02 -7.70 1.10
N ALA A 29 -7.22 -7.27 0.68
CA ALA A 29 -7.98 -7.88 -0.40
C ALA A 29 -7.23 -7.81 -1.74
N SER A 30 -6.64 -6.65 -2.06
CA SER A 30 -5.82 -6.48 -3.27
C SER A 30 -4.66 -7.47 -3.29
N VAL A 31 -3.88 -7.52 -2.20
CA VAL A 31 -2.73 -8.44 -2.09
C VAL A 31 -3.16 -9.91 -2.12
N ASP A 32 -4.33 -10.24 -1.56
CA ASP A 32 -4.87 -11.59 -1.60
C ASP A 32 -5.26 -12.00 -3.03
N TYR A 33 -5.95 -11.13 -3.76
CA TYR A 33 -6.27 -11.35 -5.18
C TYR A 33 -5.01 -11.65 -6.01
N PHE A 34 -3.98 -10.81 -5.88
CA PHE A 34 -2.69 -11.00 -6.57
C PHE A 34 -1.91 -12.26 -6.12
N LYS A 35 -2.34 -12.96 -5.07
CA LYS A 35 -1.71 -14.22 -4.64
C LYS A 35 -2.50 -15.45 -5.03
N THR A 36 -3.82 -15.33 -5.07
CA THR A 36 -4.73 -16.44 -5.35
C THR A 36 -4.96 -16.64 -6.83
N HIS A 37 -4.74 -15.60 -7.64
CA HIS A 37 -4.89 -15.65 -9.10
C HIS A 37 -3.52 -15.73 -9.79
N GLU A 38 -3.43 -16.56 -10.82
CA GLU A 38 -2.25 -16.65 -11.69
C GLU A 38 -2.27 -15.59 -12.79
N VAL A 39 -3.46 -15.10 -13.13
CA VAL A 39 -3.69 -14.10 -14.15
C VAL A 39 -4.51 -12.97 -13.52
N PHE A 40 -4.05 -11.75 -13.68
CA PHE A 40 -4.79 -10.57 -13.31
C PHE A 40 -5.78 -10.23 -14.42
N ASP A 41 -7.03 -9.99 -14.06
CA ASP A 41 -8.04 -9.38 -14.93
C ASP A 41 -8.63 -8.16 -14.21
N VAL A 42 -8.64 -7.01 -14.90
CA VAL A 42 -9.10 -5.75 -14.32
C VAL A 42 -10.58 -5.77 -13.95
N GLU A 43 -11.42 -6.43 -14.74
CA GLU A 43 -12.87 -6.46 -14.49
C GLU A 43 -13.19 -7.38 -13.32
N GLU A 44 -12.54 -8.55 -13.26
CA GLU A 44 -12.66 -9.45 -12.11
C GLU A 44 -12.13 -8.80 -10.84
N PHE A 45 -10.95 -8.18 -10.90
CA PHE A 45 -10.37 -7.45 -9.77
C PHE A 45 -11.31 -6.36 -9.27
N ALA A 46 -11.87 -5.56 -10.17
CA ALA A 46 -12.79 -4.49 -9.82
C ALA A 46 -14.04 -5.03 -9.14
N GLN A 47 -14.59 -6.15 -9.59
CA GLN A 47 -15.78 -6.76 -8.99
C GLN A 47 -15.51 -7.40 -7.62
N GLN A 48 -14.33 -8.00 -7.42
CA GLN A 48 -14.00 -8.72 -6.19
C GLN A 48 -13.41 -7.82 -5.09
N VAL A 49 -12.66 -6.79 -5.46
CA VAL A 49 -11.83 -6.01 -4.53
C VAL A 49 -12.40 -4.61 -4.28
N LEU A 50 -13.08 -4.00 -5.25
CA LEU A 50 -13.65 -2.66 -5.08
C LEU A 50 -15.08 -2.75 -4.51
N PRO A 51 -15.41 -1.93 -3.49
CA PRO A 51 -16.67 -2.07 -2.75
C PRO A 51 -17.91 -1.62 -3.51
N ASN A 52 -17.79 -0.71 -4.48
CA ASN A 52 -18.92 -0.15 -5.22
C ASN A 52 -18.51 0.42 -6.60
N GLU A 53 -19.49 0.70 -7.46
CA GLU A 53 -19.25 1.22 -8.82
C GLU A 53 -18.53 2.59 -8.83
N GLU A 54 -18.78 3.44 -7.83
CA GLU A 54 -18.10 4.74 -7.72
C GLU A 54 -16.58 4.56 -7.58
N THR A 55 -16.15 3.61 -6.74
CA THR A 55 -14.72 3.27 -6.58
C THR A 55 -14.15 2.58 -7.81
N VAL A 56 -14.95 1.87 -8.61
CA VAL A 56 -14.53 1.30 -9.90
C VAL A 56 -14.18 2.39 -10.90
N ASP A 57 -15.05 3.40 -11.04
CA ASP A 57 -14.80 4.51 -11.96
C ASP A 57 -13.57 5.33 -11.54
N GLN A 58 -13.42 5.58 -10.23
CA GLN A 58 -12.24 6.28 -9.70
C GLN A 58 -10.95 5.47 -9.89
N PHE A 59 -11.02 4.15 -9.72
CA PHE A 59 -9.88 3.26 -9.97
C PHE A 59 -9.47 3.28 -11.43
N ARG A 60 -10.44 3.22 -12.36
CA ARG A 60 -10.21 3.33 -13.81
C ARG A 60 -9.56 4.65 -14.19
N HIS A 61 -10.00 5.75 -13.60
CA HIS A 61 -9.37 7.05 -13.84
C HIS A 61 -7.91 7.07 -13.39
N MET A 62 -7.60 6.52 -12.21
CA MET A 62 -6.21 6.39 -11.77
C MET A 62 -5.41 5.42 -12.67
N GLN A 63 -6.02 4.40 -13.27
CA GLN A 63 -5.33 3.55 -14.25
C GLN A 63 -4.87 4.34 -15.47
N GLU A 64 -5.69 5.28 -15.95
CA GLU A 64 -5.32 6.18 -17.06
C GLU A 64 -4.10 7.04 -16.69
N ASP A 65 -4.10 7.62 -15.48
CA ASP A 65 -2.97 8.42 -14.98
C ASP A 65 -1.67 7.61 -14.89
N TYR A 66 -1.76 6.31 -14.61
CA TYR A 66 -0.62 5.40 -14.57
C TYR A 66 -0.23 4.84 -15.94
N GLY A 67 -0.97 5.18 -17.02
CA GLY A 67 -0.76 4.63 -18.35
C GLY A 67 -1.05 3.13 -18.44
N LEU A 68 -1.96 2.62 -17.60
CA LEU A 68 -2.32 1.20 -17.51
C LEU A 68 -3.68 0.88 -18.16
N SER A 69 -4.34 1.87 -18.75
CA SER A 69 -5.67 1.74 -19.35
C SER A 69 -5.75 0.70 -20.48
N GLU A 70 -4.65 0.44 -21.19
CA GLU A 70 -4.59 -0.60 -22.23
C GLU A 70 -4.24 -2.01 -21.68
N ILE A 71 -3.83 -2.10 -20.40
CA ILE A 71 -3.44 -3.37 -19.77
C ILE A 71 -4.63 -3.86 -18.95
N SER A 72 -5.53 -4.62 -19.57
CA SER A 72 -6.67 -5.23 -18.89
C SER A 72 -6.35 -6.58 -18.25
N GLN A 73 -5.36 -7.30 -18.78
CA GLN A 73 -5.02 -8.65 -18.35
C GLN A 73 -3.51 -8.92 -18.44
N PHE A 74 -2.95 -9.63 -17.45
CA PHE A 74 -1.54 -10.04 -17.45
C PHE A 74 -1.26 -11.20 -16.49
N ASP A 75 -0.18 -11.94 -16.72
CA ASP A 75 0.27 -13.00 -15.80
C ASP A 75 0.87 -12.42 -14.51
N ILE A 76 0.41 -12.93 -13.37
CA ILE A 76 0.86 -12.48 -12.06
C ILE A 76 2.13 -13.22 -11.65
N SER A 77 3.21 -12.46 -11.47
CA SER A 77 4.44 -12.98 -10.87
C SER A 77 4.38 -12.91 -9.34
N THR A 78 4.34 -14.06 -8.68
CA THR A 78 4.39 -14.16 -7.21
C THR A 78 5.64 -13.48 -6.62
N ALA A 79 6.76 -13.50 -7.33
CA ALA A 79 7.99 -12.79 -6.95
C ALA A 79 7.79 -11.27 -6.98
N ALA A 80 7.14 -10.73 -8.01
CA ALA A 80 6.84 -9.31 -8.14
C ALA A 80 5.83 -8.82 -7.09
N VAL A 81 4.83 -9.65 -6.76
CA VAL A 81 3.85 -9.37 -5.70
C VAL A 81 4.54 -9.30 -4.33
N ASN A 82 5.39 -10.27 -4.02
CA ASN A 82 6.13 -10.29 -2.76
C ASN A 82 7.12 -9.12 -2.65
N SER A 83 7.80 -8.76 -3.74
CA SER A 83 8.71 -7.61 -3.78
C SER A 83 7.96 -6.29 -3.57
N SER A 84 6.84 -6.07 -4.28
CA SER A 84 6.03 -4.86 -4.14
C SER A 84 5.43 -4.73 -2.74
N ARG A 85 4.94 -5.84 -2.15
CA ARG A 85 4.47 -5.86 -0.75
C ARG A 85 5.55 -5.47 0.26
N ARG A 86 6.81 -5.84 0.02
CA ARG A 86 7.93 -5.39 0.87
C ARG A 86 8.11 -3.88 0.76
N LYS A 87 8.10 -3.33 -0.47
CA LYS A 87 8.22 -1.87 -0.69
C LYS A 87 7.17 -1.05 0.07
N PHE A 88 5.90 -1.48 0.09
CA PHE A 88 4.86 -0.73 0.82
C PHE A 88 4.99 -0.82 2.33
N ARG A 89 5.43 -1.96 2.89
CA ARG A 89 5.71 -2.06 4.33
C ARG A 89 6.89 -1.21 4.76
N ASN A 90 7.78 -0.91 3.81
CA ASN A 90 9.03 -0.21 4.02
C ASN A 90 8.91 1.30 3.84
N GLN A 91 7.71 1.85 3.60
CA GLN A 91 7.51 3.29 3.47
C GLN A 91 6.44 3.77 4.45
N ILE A 92 6.82 4.64 5.38
CA ILE A 92 5.91 5.31 6.30
C ILE A 92 5.77 6.76 5.87
N LYS A 93 4.55 7.18 5.52
CA LYS A 93 4.22 8.58 5.20
C LYS A 93 3.59 9.23 6.42
N LEU A 94 4.15 10.35 6.88
CA LEU A 94 3.62 11.16 7.98
C LEU A 94 2.80 12.35 7.44
N ASP A 95 1.95 12.93 8.27
CA ASP A 95 1.09 14.07 7.91
C ASP A 95 1.89 15.36 7.63
N THR A 96 3.10 15.47 8.19
CA THR A 96 4.04 16.58 8.03
C THR A 96 4.82 16.57 6.71
N ASN A 97 4.35 15.86 5.68
CA ASN A 97 5.06 15.60 4.42
C ASN A 97 6.41 14.85 4.57
N ILE A 98 6.69 14.29 5.75
CA ILE A 98 7.87 13.46 5.99
C ILE A 98 7.60 12.04 5.49
N ARG A 99 8.57 11.47 4.75
CA ARG A 99 8.54 10.06 4.31
C ARG A 99 9.73 9.34 4.93
N ILE A 100 9.46 8.27 5.66
CA ILE A 100 10.49 7.38 6.22
C ILE A 100 10.57 6.16 5.29
N HIS A 101 11.70 6.02 4.60
CA HIS A 101 12.04 4.81 3.86
C HIS A 101 12.87 3.90 4.74
N LEU A 102 12.35 2.71 4.98
CA LEU A 102 12.96 1.66 5.76
C LEU A 102 13.47 0.60 4.79
N ASP A 103 14.76 0.61 4.47
CA ASP A 103 15.36 -0.39 3.57
C ASP A 103 15.62 -1.71 4.30
N VAL A 104 14.55 -2.32 4.81
CA VAL A 104 14.62 -3.54 5.62
C VAL A 104 14.04 -4.69 4.82
N ASN A 105 14.91 -5.63 4.45
CA ASN A 105 14.48 -6.88 3.82
C ASN A 105 13.72 -7.80 4.79
N ASP A 106 13.84 -7.54 6.09
CA ASP A 106 13.28 -8.32 7.16
C ASP A 106 12.37 -7.47 8.10
N PRO A 107 11.09 -7.84 8.27
CA PRO A 107 10.14 -7.08 9.08
C PRO A 107 10.43 -7.12 10.59
N GLU A 108 11.20 -8.09 11.09
CA GLU A 108 11.58 -8.15 12.51
C GLU A 108 12.67 -7.11 12.81
N THR A 109 13.59 -6.90 11.86
CA THR A 109 14.61 -5.85 11.95
C THR A 109 13.97 -4.46 12.01
N ALA A 110 12.91 -4.21 11.23
CA ALA A 110 12.15 -2.96 11.30
C ALA A 110 11.51 -2.75 12.69
N ARG A 111 10.94 -3.81 13.27
CA ARG A 111 10.32 -3.77 14.61
C ARG A 111 11.31 -3.56 15.74
N HIS A 112 12.53 -4.07 15.60
CA HIS A 112 13.56 -3.94 16.64
C HIS A 112 14.17 -2.53 16.68
N HIS A 113 14.26 -1.87 15.51
CA HIS A 113 14.95 -0.58 15.38
C HIS A 113 14.00 0.61 15.25
N LEU A 114 12.68 0.40 15.13
CA LEU A 114 11.71 1.48 14.99
C LEU A 114 10.58 1.35 16.03
N VAL A 115 10.50 2.34 16.91
CA VAL A 115 9.47 2.40 17.96
C VAL A 115 8.54 3.58 17.72
N LYS A 116 7.23 3.30 17.59
CA LYS A 116 6.19 4.33 17.57
C LYS A 116 5.75 4.65 19.00
N GLY A 117 5.65 5.92 19.34
CA GLY A 117 5.09 6.40 20.59
C GLY A 117 4.16 7.59 20.40
N PHE A 118 3.48 7.97 21.48
CA PHE A 118 2.66 9.18 21.55
C PHE A 118 3.23 10.09 22.63
N ASP A 119 3.42 11.36 22.28
CA ASP A 119 3.87 12.39 23.21
C ASP A 119 2.64 13.13 23.75
N GLU A 120 2.30 12.90 25.02
CA GLU A 120 1.12 13.48 25.66
C GLU A 120 1.25 15.00 25.87
N GLU A 121 2.46 15.54 26.00
CA GLU A 121 2.69 16.99 26.16
C GLU A 121 2.50 17.73 24.83
N LYS A 122 2.92 17.13 23.73
CA LYS A 122 2.78 17.71 22.39
C LYS A 122 1.48 17.32 21.69
N GLY A 123 0.81 16.26 22.14
CA GLY A 123 -0.37 15.71 21.49
C GLY A 123 -0.07 15.11 20.10
N MET A 124 1.15 14.62 19.86
CA MET A 124 1.60 14.13 18.55
C MET A 124 2.24 12.75 18.64
N TYR A 125 2.11 11.95 17.58
CA TYR A 125 2.83 10.68 17.44
C TYR A 125 4.28 10.92 17.00
N PHE A 126 5.19 10.10 17.51
CA PHE A 126 6.60 10.11 17.09
C PHE A 126 7.09 8.70 16.71
N TYR A 127 8.15 8.66 15.91
CA TYR A 127 8.93 7.46 15.63
C TYR A 127 10.36 7.65 16.15
N LYS A 128 10.86 6.71 16.94
CA LYS A 128 12.27 6.61 17.36
C LYS A 128 12.98 5.56 16.54
N VAL A 129 14.12 5.92 15.97
CA VAL A 129 14.98 5.01 15.21
C VAL A 129 16.23 4.72 16.04
N TYR A 130 16.51 3.44 16.26
CA TYR A 130 17.71 2.95 16.93
C TYR A 130 18.69 2.41 15.89
N PHE A 131 19.96 2.75 16.01
CA PHE A 131 21.04 2.22 15.18
C PHE A 131 22.25 1.90 16.07
N ASN A 132 23.06 0.92 15.65
CA ASN A 132 24.25 0.51 16.41
C ASN A 132 25.52 1.24 15.94
N GLU A 133 25.69 1.36 14.63
CA GLU A 133 26.82 2.04 13.99
C GLU A 133 26.33 2.85 12.78
N GLU A 134 26.95 4.01 12.54
CA GLU A 134 26.73 4.83 11.34
C GLU A 134 27.66 4.34 10.22
N LEU A 135 27.14 4.18 9.00
CA LEU A 135 27.88 3.72 7.82
C LEU A 135 28.19 4.88 6.87
#